data_AF-A0A6P0T0F7-F1
#
_entry.id   AF-A0A6P0T0F7-F1
#
_cell.length_a   1.000
_cell.length_b   1.000
_cell.length_c   1.000
_cell.angle_alpha   90.00
_cell.angle_beta   90.00
_cell.angle_gamma   90.00
#
_symmetry.space_group_name_H-M   'P 1'
#
loop_
_entity.id
_entity.type
_entity.pdbx_description
1 polymer ?
#
loop_
_entity_poly.entity_id
_entity_poly.type
_entity_poly.pdbx_seq_one_letter_code
_entity_poly.pdbx_strand_id
1 'polypeptide(L)'
;MEFISTNQFDSEAEKVVWDAIKQQFNDQPGYCWHRYPITSYSGPRLEPDIIIIHPEWGLIVIEVKGCYLQNIESIEGYTWYMREWYKEEIEPYDQAQKHMWAIIDRLKQFNHGFLRDEQGNCKITGKAFVALPYVREPLWKKRFQEHLSAPKWELIFSGDLEDEQLSQRIINSPIKQKYPFQEDSKEWKTAIAVITGSQGIQSKKRRPTKNKNSKAAFLEKSRKKLNLLTFNNIKLLFKLLLDLKELEGLLEQEK
;
A
#
# COMPACT_ATOMS: atom_id res chain seq x y z
N MET A 1 11.03 7.09 -7.18
CA MET A 1 10.15 6.62 -6.10
C MET A 1 10.99 5.74 -5.20
N GLU A 2 10.73 5.74 -3.89
CA GLU A 2 11.40 4.80 -2.99
C GLU A 2 10.63 3.48 -2.93
N PHE A 3 11.32 2.36 -3.19
CA PHE A 3 10.74 1.02 -3.20
C PHE A 3 11.15 0.23 -1.97
N ILE A 4 10.15 -0.32 -1.28
CA ILE A 4 10.33 -1.04 -0.02
C ILE A 4 9.69 -2.43 -0.16
N SER A 5 10.51 -3.48 -0.14
CA SER A 5 10.06 -4.86 -0.24
C SER A 5 10.90 -5.75 0.67
N THR A 6 10.33 -6.89 1.06
CA THR A 6 11.03 -7.98 1.76
C THR A 6 11.80 -8.89 0.80
N ASN A 7 11.70 -8.68 -0.52
CA ASN A 7 12.18 -9.56 -1.58
C ASN A 7 11.62 -11.01 -1.53
N GLN A 8 10.54 -11.23 -0.77
CA GLN A 8 9.83 -12.51 -0.66
C GLN A 8 8.45 -12.35 -1.28
N PHE A 9 8.33 -12.70 -2.57
CA PHE A 9 7.08 -12.71 -3.32
C PHE A 9 6.36 -14.02 -3.11
N ASP A 10 5.05 -13.97 -2.83
CA ASP A 10 4.27 -15.20 -2.64
C ASP A 10 3.93 -15.86 -4.00
N SER A 11 4.09 -15.12 -5.11
CA SER A 11 3.92 -15.63 -6.47
C SER A 11 4.79 -14.89 -7.50
N GLU A 12 5.11 -15.56 -8.62
CA GLU A 12 5.72 -14.90 -9.79
C GLU A 12 4.84 -13.77 -10.35
N ALA A 13 3.52 -13.89 -10.19
CA ALA A 13 2.57 -12.86 -10.61
C ALA A 13 2.80 -11.53 -9.89
N GLU A 14 2.99 -11.55 -8.57
CA GLU A 14 3.33 -10.34 -7.80
C GLU A 14 4.66 -9.75 -8.23
N LYS A 15 5.66 -10.60 -8.46
CA LYS A 15 6.99 -10.16 -8.89
C LYS A 15 6.93 -9.44 -10.24
N VAL A 16 6.18 -9.97 -11.21
CA VAL A 16 5.98 -9.35 -12.53
C VAL A 16 5.35 -7.96 -12.38
N VAL A 17 4.30 -7.82 -11.56
CA VAL A 17 3.66 -6.52 -11.32
C VAL A 17 4.62 -5.56 -10.61
N TRP A 18 5.33 -6.03 -9.58
CA TRP A 18 6.29 -5.25 -8.82
C TRP A 18 7.45 -4.73 -9.69
N ASP A 19 7.99 -5.58 -10.56
CA ASP A 19 9.08 -5.22 -11.47
C ASP A 19 8.61 -4.18 -12.49
N ALA A 20 7.40 -4.32 -13.04
CA ALA A 20 6.80 -3.31 -13.93
C ALA A 20 6.62 -1.96 -13.22
N ILE A 21 6.14 -1.96 -11.97
CA ILE A 21 6.00 -0.74 -11.15
C ILE A 21 7.37 -0.09 -10.92
N LYS A 22 8.39 -0.87 -10.52
CA LYS A 22 9.75 -0.35 -10.34
C LYS A 22 10.28 0.30 -11.60
N GLN A 23 10.16 -0.39 -12.74
CA GLN A 23 10.65 0.10 -14.02
C GLN A 23 9.98 1.41 -14.41
N GLN A 24 8.66 1.51 -14.28
CA GLN A 24 7.90 2.65 -14.81
C GLN A 24 7.80 3.83 -13.82
N PHE A 25 7.98 3.61 -12.52
CA PHE A 25 7.85 4.66 -11.49
C PHE A 25 9.16 5.02 -10.78
N ASN A 26 10.31 4.54 -11.27
CA ASN A 26 11.61 4.79 -10.61
C ASN A 26 11.92 6.27 -10.40
N ASP A 27 11.49 7.13 -11.32
CA ASP A 27 11.80 8.57 -11.27
C ASP A 27 10.67 9.41 -10.68
N GLN A 28 9.55 8.79 -10.26
CA GLN A 28 8.41 9.50 -9.67
C GLN A 28 8.61 9.78 -8.17
N PRO A 29 8.01 10.83 -7.59
CA PRO A 29 8.10 11.04 -6.16
C PRO A 29 7.26 10.03 -5.36
N GLY A 30 7.53 9.94 -4.06
CA GLY A 30 6.77 9.09 -3.14
C GLY A 30 7.35 7.69 -2.95
N TYR A 31 6.49 6.77 -2.53
CA TYR A 31 6.91 5.48 -1.98
C TYR A 31 6.01 4.35 -2.46
N CYS A 32 6.59 3.18 -2.67
CA CYS A 32 5.90 1.96 -3.00
C CYS A 32 6.34 0.83 -2.07
N TRP A 33 5.38 0.10 -1.49
CA TRP A 33 5.62 -1.06 -0.64
C TRP A 33 5.05 -2.31 -1.27
N HIS A 34 5.81 -3.40 -1.18
CA HIS A 34 5.32 -4.76 -1.35
C HIS A 34 4.99 -5.34 0.03
N ARG A 35 3.83 -5.99 0.16
CA ARG A 35 3.32 -6.63 1.39
C ARG A 35 3.29 -5.69 2.58
N TYR A 36 2.56 -4.59 2.45
CA TYR A 36 2.49 -3.60 3.51
C TYR A 36 1.69 -4.12 4.72
N PRO A 37 2.27 -4.23 5.93
CA PRO A 37 1.58 -4.79 7.07
C PRO A 37 0.62 -3.77 7.69
N ILE A 38 -0.68 -4.05 7.62
CA ILE A 38 -1.71 -3.30 8.33
C ILE A 38 -2.02 -4.06 9.62
N THR A 39 -1.45 -3.59 10.73
CA THR A 39 -1.71 -4.13 12.06
C THR A 39 -2.95 -3.47 12.66
N SER A 40 -3.96 -4.26 12.99
CA SER A 40 -5.06 -3.86 13.87
C SER A 40 -4.81 -4.38 15.28
N TYR A 41 -5.19 -3.63 16.32
CA TYR A 41 -5.05 -4.06 17.71
C TYR A 41 -5.94 -5.27 18.06
N SER A 42 -7.05 -5.45 17.33
CA SER A 42 -8.06 -6.48 17.62
C SER A 42 -8.67 -7.12 16.37
N GLY A 43 -8.11 -6.86 15.19
CA GLY A 43 -8.62 -7.35 13.91
C GLY A 43 -7.61 -8.23 13.17
N PRO A 44 -8.03 -8.90 12.08
CA PRO A 44 -7.12 -9.69 11.26
C PRO A 44 -6.00 -8.78 10.74
N ARG A 45 -4.78 -9.35 10.67
CA ARG A 45 -3.68 -8.71 9.95
C ARG A 45 -4.07 -8.62 8.48
N LEU A 46 -4.08 -7.41 7.94
CA LEU A 46 -4.26 -7.19 6.52
C LEU A 46 -2.91 -6.90 5.88
N GLU A 47 -2.69 -7.43 4.69
CA GLU A 47 -1.40 -7.32 4.00
C GLU A 47 -1.68 -7.16 2.50
N PRO A 48 -2.00 -5.93 2.03
CA PRO A 48 -2.10 -5.66 0.60
C PRO A 48 -0.80 -6.01 -0.11
N ASP A 49 -0.94 -6.61 -1.30
CA ASP A 49 0.20 -7.06 -2.12
C ASP A 49 1.11 -5.87 -2.45
N ILE A 50 0.53 -4.78 -2.97
CA ILE A 50 1.27 -3.57 -3.31
C ILE A 50 0.50 -2.33 -2.88
N ILE A 51 1.20 -1.38 -2.27
CA ILE A 51 0.69 -0.02 -2.07
C ILE A 51 1.65 0.99 -2.68
N ILE A 52 1.10 2.07 -3.24
CA ILE A 52 1.84 3.25 -3.69
C ILE A 52 1.23 4.44 -2.98
N ILE A 53 2.06 5.31 -2.42
CA ILE A 53 1.63 6.65 -2.04
C ILE A 53 2.40 7.68 -2.87
N HIS A 54 1.66 8.53 -3.56
CA HIS A 54 2.17 9.58 -4.43
C HIS A 54 1.59 10.94 -4.02
N PRO A 55 2.38 12.03 -4.02
CA PRO A 55 1.90 13.36 -3.64
C PRO A 55 0.72 13.85 -4.50
N GLU A 56 0.64 13.44 -5.76
CA GLU A 56 -0.43 13.83 -6.68
C GLU A 56 -1.56 12.80 -6.82
N TRP A 57 -1.23 11.50 -6.74
CA TRP A 57 -2.19 10.42 -7.00
C TRP A 57 -2.85 9.93 -5.72
N GLY A 58 -2.23 10.21 -4.56
CA GLY A 58 -2.73 9.77 -3.26
C GLY A 58 -2.30 8.35 -2.97
N LEU A 59 -3.17 7.59 -2.30
CA LEU A 59 -2.94 6.19 -1.99
C LEU A 59 -3.50 5.31 -3.13
N ILE A 60 -2.67 4.43 -3.65
CA ILE A 60 -3.07 3.38 -4.58
C ILE A 60 -2.78 2.05 -3.88
N VAL A 61 -3.76 1.15 -3.91
CA VAL A 61 -3.62 -0.24 -3.45
C VAL A 61 -3.87 -1.15 -4.64
N ILE A 62 -2.96 -2.09 -4.88
CA ILE A 62 -3.06 -3.05 -5.97
C ILE A 62 -3.05 -4.44 -5.36
N GLU A 63 -4.13 -5.18 -5.60
CA GLU A 63 -4.23 -6.61 -5.31
C GLU A 63 -3.85 -7.39 -6.58
N VAL A 64 -2.94 -8.34 -6.47
CA VAL A 64 -2.42 -9.12 -7.59
C VAL A 64 -3.05 -10.51 -7.60
N LYS A 65 -3.67 -10.90 -8.71
CA LYS A 65 -4.19 -12.25 -8.91
C LYS A 65 -3.50 -12.89 -10.10
N GLY A 66 -2.63 -13.86 -9.82
CA GLY A 66 -1.91 -14.66 -10.82
C GLY A 66 -2.76 -15.72 -11.52
N CYS A 67 -4.06 -15.51 -11.69
CA CYS A 67 -4.93 -16.42 -12.41
C CYS A 67 -4.88 -16.15 -13.92
N TYR A 68 -5.18 -17.18 -14.71
CA TYR A 68 -5.40 -17.04 -16.14
C TYR A 68 -6.89 -16.85 -16.43
N LEU A 69 -7.22 -16.37 -17.63
CA LEU A 69 -8.60 -16.13 -18.03
C LEU A 69 -9.48 -17.39 -17.95
N GLN A 70 -8.92 -18.58 -18.22
CA GLN A 70 -9.64 -19.84 -18.11
C GLN A 70 -9.99 -20.24 -16.68
N ASN A 71 -9.27 -19.72 -15.68
CA ASN A 71 -9.59 -19.99 -14.28
C ASN A 71 -10.83 -19.23 -13.81
N ILE A 72 -11.28 -18.20 -14.54
CA ILE A 72 -12.43 -17.37 -14.17
C ILE A 72 -13.64 -17.87 -14.95
N GLU A 73 -14.52 -18.59 -14.28
CA GLU A 73 -15.71 -19.20 -14.88
C GLU A 73 -16.76 -18.14 -15.20
N SER A 74 -17.18 -17.39 -14.17
CA SER A 74 -18.17 -16.31 -14.25
C SER A 74 -17.88 -15.20 -13.23
N ILE A 75 -18.57 -14.07 -13.35
CA ILE A 75 -18.44 -12.92 -12.47
C ILE A 75 -19.84 -12.41 -12.12
N GLU A 76 -20.16 -12.32 -10.83
CA GLU A 76 -21.42 -11.74 -10.34
C GLU A 76 -21.13 -10.74 -9.23
N GLY A 77 -21.55 -9.48 -9.39
CA GLY A 77 -21.23 -8.43 -8.43
C GLY A 77 -19.71 -8.29 -8.28
N TYR A 78 -19.18 -8.40 -7.06
CA TYR A 78 -17.74 -8.40 -6.75
C TYR A 78 -17.11 -9.80 -6.76
N THR A 79 -17.93 -10.84 -6.89
CA THR A 79 -17.53 -12.23 -6.72
C THR A 79 -17.13 -12.82 -8.06
N TRP A 80 -15.93 -13.40 -8.10
CA TRP A 80 -15.43 -14.16 -9.24
C TRP A 80 -15.53 -15.64 -8.89
N TYR A 81 -16.27 -16.37 -9.70
CA TYR A 81 -16.37 -17.81 -9.60
C TYR A 81 -15.22 -18.43 -10.38
N MET A 82 -14.47 -19.29 -9.71
CA MET A 82 -13.20 -19.79 -10.16
C MET A 82 -13.25 -21.29 -10.42
N ARG A 83 -12.53 -21.73 -11.44
CA ARG A 83 -12.31 -23.14 -11.78
C ARG A 83 -10.82 -23.44 -11.76
N GLU A 84 -10.47 -24.64 -11.29
CA GLU A 84 -9.08 -25.11 -11.21
C GLU A 84 -8.18 -24.09 -10.48
N TRP A 85 -8.68 -23.57 -9.36
CA TRP A 85 -8.06 -22.53 -8.56
C TRP A 85 -8.10 -22.90 -7.08
N TYR A 86 -7.27 -22.28 -6.26
CA TYR A 86 -7.16 -22.63 -4.83
C TYR A 86 -8.40 -22.26 -4.00
N LYS A 87 -9.32 -21.47 -4.57
CA LYS A 87 -10.63 -21.11 -4.00
C LYS A 87 -11.67 -21.11 -5.12
N GLU A 88 -12.87 -21.56 -4.81
CA GLU A 88 -14.03 -21.55 -5.73
C GLU A 88 -14.58 -20.13 -5.95
N GLU A 89 -14.46 -19.26 -4.95
CA GLU A 89 -14.93 -17.87 -5.01
C GLU A 89 -13.87 -16.92 -4.46
N ILE A 90 -13.68 -15.79 -5.14
CA ILE A 90 -12.81 -14.69 -4.68
C ILE A 90 -13.45 -13.34 -4.94
N GLU A 91 -13.10 -12.32 -4.16
CA GLU A 91 -13.55 -10.94 -4.33
C GLU A 91 -12.36 -9.97 -4.39
N PRO A 92 -11.55 -9.98 -5.46
CA PRO A 92 -10.25 -9.30 -5.48
C PRO A 92 -10.37 -7.79 -5.29
N TYR A 93 -11.37 -7.18 -5.91
CA TYR A 93 -11.57 -5.73 -5.83
C TYR A 93 -12.11 -5.29 -4.45
N ASP A 94 -12.95 -6.10 -3.82
CA ASP A 94 -13.42 -5.84 -2.45
C ASP A 94 -12.26 -5.97 -1.44
N GLN A 95 -11.38 -6.97 -1.61
CA GLN A 95 -10.13 -7.09 -0.84
C GLN A 95 -9.27 -5.83 -0.95
N ALA A 96 -8.99 -5.40 -2.19
CA ALA A 96 -8.19 -4.19 -2.45
C ALA A 96 -8.82 -2.93 -1.82
N GLN A 97 -10.15 -2.79 -1.90
CA GLN A 97 -10.88 -1.68 -1.27
C GLN A 97 -10.81 -1.72 0.26
N LYS A 98 -11.01 -2.88 0.88
CA LYS A 98 -10.90 -3.04 2.34
C LYS A 98 -9.50 -2.64 2.82
N HIS A 99 -8.46 -3.08 2.12
CA HIS A 99 -7.07 -2.71 2.40
C HIS A 99 -6.85 -1.20 2.27
N MET A 100 -7.32 -0.60 1.17
CA MET A 100 -7.25 0.84 0.94
C MET A 100 -7.92 1.64 2.07
N TRP A 101 -9.16 1.30 2.43
CA TRP A 101 -9.90 2.00 3.48
C TRP A 101 -9.25 1.86 4.85
N ALA A 102 -8.68 0.70 5.18
CA ALA A 102 -7.95 0.51 6.43
C ALA A 102 -6.74 1.46 6.55
N ILE A 103 -6.01 1.71 5.45
CA ILE A 103 -4.89 2.66 5.43
C ILE A 103 -5.40 4.10 5.51
N ILE A 104 -6.45 4.43 4.74
CA ILE A 104 -7.07 5.77 4.76
C ILE A 104 -7.58 6.11 6.16
N ASP A 105 -8.23 5.19 6.85
CA ASP A 105 -8.76 5.42 8.19
C ASP A 105 -7.63 5.61 9.21
N ARG A 106 -6.53 4.86 9.08
CA ARG A 106 -5.32 5.10 9.88
C ARG A 106 -4.75 6.51 9.65
N LEU A 107 -4.69 6.97 8.39
CA LEU A 107 -4.28 8.34 8.04
C LEU A 107 -5.22 9.39 8.64
N LYS A 108 -6.54 9.18 8.54
CA LYS A 108 -7.57 10.07 9.11
C LYS A 108 -7.51 10.16 10.63
N GLN A 109 -7.16 9.09 11.33
CA GLN A 109 -7.16 9.07 12.79
C GLN A 109 -5.87 9.64 13.39
N PHE A 110 -4.78 9.68 12.62
CA PHE A 110 -3.49 10.12 13.12
C PHE A 110 -3.46 11.61 13.49
N ASN A 111 -2.65 11.94 14.51
CA ASN A 111 -2.39 13.31 14.98
C ASN A 111 -3.66 14.15 15.13
N HIS A 112 -4.67 13.60 15.82
CA HIS A 112 -5.98 14.25 16.06
C HIS A 112 -6.71 14.66 14.78
N GLY A 113 -6.56 13.91 13.69
CA GLY A 113 -7.23 14.19 12.43
C GLY A 113 -6.59 15.32 11.62
N PHE A 114 -5.29 15.55 11.74
CA PHE A 114 -4.58 16.58 10.96
C PHE A 114 -4.74 16.40 9.43
N LEU A 115 -4.87 15.16 8.98
CA LEU A 115 -5.13 14.81 7.58
C LEU A 115 -6.62 14.76 7.25
N ARG A 116 -7.50 15.32 8.08
CA ARG A 116 -8.92 15.50 7.74
C ARG A 116 -9.16 16.85 7.10
N ASP A 117 -10.04 16.89 6.11
CA ASP A 117 -10.60 18.14 5.61
C ASP A 117 -11.74 18.64 6.52
N GLU A 118 -12.36 19.76 6.15
CA GLU A 118 -13.46 20.39 6.91
C GLU A 118 -14.72 19.50 6.99
N GLN A 119 -14.87 18.54 6.07
CA GLN A 119 -15.98 17.61 6.00
C GLN A 119 -15.69 16.30 6.74
N GLY A 120 -14.49 16.17 7.33
CA GLY A 120 -14.05 14.97 8.04
C GLY A 120 -13.48 13.87 7.14
N ASN A 121 -13.35 14.11 5.83
CA ASN A 121 -12.76 13.17 4.89
C ASN A 121 -11.23 13.20 4.97
N CYS A 122 -10.56 12.14 4.55
CA CYS A 122 -9.10 12.18 4.43
C CYS A 122 -8.72 13.13 3.31
N LYS A 123 -7.75 14.02 3.55
CA LYS A 123 -7.17 14.86 2.49
C LYS A 123 -6.44 14.02 1.42
N ILE A 124 -6.02 12.81 1.76
CA ILE A 124 -5.45 11.83 0.82
C ILE A 124 -6.60 10.99 0.25
N THR A 125 -6.75 11.02 -1.07
CA THR A 125 -7.67 10.12 -1.77
C THR A 125 -7.05 8.74 -1.93
N GLY A 126 -7.88 7.70 -1.85
CA GLY A 126 -7.48 6.32 -2.09
C GLY A 126 -8.07 5.76 -3.37
N LYS A 127 -7.36 4.84 -4.02
CA LYS A 127 -7.89 3.99 -5.09
C LYS A 127 -7.43 2.55 -4.94
N ALA A 128 -8.31 1.61 -5.28
CA ALA A 128 -8.03 0.19 -5.36
C ALA A 128 -7.94 -0.24 -6.83
N PHE A 129 -6.98 -1.12 -7.13
CA PHE A 129 -6.81 -1.80 -8.41
C PHE A 129 -6.69 -3.30 -8.19
N VAL A 130 -7.00 -4.05 -9.25
CA VAL A 130 -6.68 -5.48 -9.33
C VAL A 130 -5.78 -5.71 -10.53
N ALA A 131 -4.61 -6.31 -10.31
CA ALA A 131 -3.68 -6.67 -11.36
C ALA A 131 -3.85 -8.15 -11.76
N LEU A 132 -3.95 -8.38 -13.07
CA LEU A 132 -4.09 -9.67 -13.72
C LEU A 132 -2.94 -9.86 -14.72
N PRO A 133 -1.73 -10.18 -14.22
CA PRO A 133 -0.52 -10.20 -15.03
C PRO A 133 -0.53 -11.24 -16.16
N TYR A 134 -1.45 -12.21 -16.14
CA TYR A 134 -1.56 -13.26 -17.15
C TYR A 134 -2.82 -13.16 -18.02
N VAL A 135 -3.58 -12.06 -17.89
CA VAL A 135 -4.81 -11.84 -18.65
C VAL A 135 -4.62 -10.65 -19.59
N ARG A 136 -5.06 -10.78 -20.85
CA ARG A 136 -5.06 -9.66 -21.82
C ARG A 136 -6.42 -8.96 -21.82
N GLU A 137 -6.42 -7.64 -21.82
CA GLU A 137 -7.63 -6.81 -21.83
C GLU A 137 -8.62 -7.16 -22.97
N PRO A 138 -8.19 -7.37 -24.24
CA PRO A 138 -9.13 -7.70 -25.31
C PRO A 138 -9.85 -9.04 -25.09
N LEU A 139 -9.17 -10.03 -24.51
CA LEU A 139 -9.73 -11.34 -24.21
C LEU A 139 -10.70 -11.26 -23.03
N TRP A 140 -10.33 -10.50 -21.99
CA TRP A 140 -11.23 -10.19 -20.87
C TRP A 140 -12.52 -9.55 -21.35
N LYS A 141 -12.40 -8.48 -22.15
CA LYS A 141 -13.55 -7.78 -22.73
C LYS A 141 -14.41 -8.74 -23.55
N LYS A 142 -13.84 -9.53 -24.45
CA LYS A 142 -14.61 -10.48 -25.25
C LYS A 142 -15.43 -11.48 -24.40
N ARG A 143 -14.89 -11.91 -23.26
CA ARG A 143 -15.54 -12.92 -22.39
C ARG A 143 -16.57 -12.32 -21.43
N PHE A 144 -16.25 -11.18 -20.84
CA PHE A 144 -17.04 -10.58 -19.75
C PHE A 144 -17.72 -9.26 -20.16
N GLN A 145 -17.77 -8.94 -21.46
CA GLN A 145 -18.35 -7.71 -22.03
C GLN A 145 -19.78 -7.43 -21.56
N GLU A 146 -20.58 -8.48 -21.33
CA GLU A 146 -21.99 -8.35 -20.93
C GLU A 146 -22.18 -8.13 -19.41
N HIS A 147 -21.13 -8.27 -18.59
CA HIS A 147 -21.18 -8.01 -17.15
C HIS A 147 -20.81 -6.55 -16.78
N LEU A 148 -20.96 -5.61 -17.71
CA LEU A 148 -20.80 -4.16 -17.49
C LEU A 148 -21.82 -3.53 -16.51
N SER A 149 -22.64 -4.34 -15.84
CA SER A 149 -23.64 -3.92 -14.85
C SER A 149 -23.09 -3.83 -13.40
N ALA A 150 -21.80 -4.13 -13.16
CA ALA A 150 -21.12 -4.02 -11.86
C ALA A 150 -19.72 -3.37 -12.05
N PRO A 151 -19.13 -2.76 -11.01
CA PRO A 151 -18.59 -1.39 -11.05
C PRO A 151 -17.37 -1.22 -11.96
N LYS A 152 -17.03 0.04 -12.28
CA LYS A 152 -15.78 0.43 -12.96
C LYS A 152 -14.55 -0.02 -12.15
N TRP A 153 -14.24 -1.30 -12.19
CA TRP A 153 -13.02 -1.83 -11.61
C TRP A 153 -11.84 -1.31 -12.39
N GLU A 154 -10.83 -0.92 -11.64
CA GLU A 154 -9.58 -0.49 -12.22
C GLU A 154 -8.71 -1.74 -12.31
N LEU A 155 -8.82 -2.40 -13.47
CA LEU A 155 -8.04 -3.59 -13.77
C LEU A 155 -6.73 -3.18 -14.46
N ILE A 156 -5.65 -3.85 -14.07
CA ILE A 156 -4.34 -3.78 -14.73
C ILE A 156 -4.12 -5.13 -15.39
N PHE A 157 -4.07 -5.15 -16.72
CA PHE A 157 -3.87 -6.37 -17.50
C PHE A 157 -2.40 -6.56 -17.85
N SER A 158 -2.04 -7.77 -18.30
CA SER A 158 -0.70 -8.11 -18.81
C SER A 158 -0.09 -7.04 -19.72
N GLY A 159 -0.85 -6.55 -20.71
CA GLY A 159 -0.36 -5.52 -21.64
C GLY A 159 -0.09 -4.15 -20.98
N ASP A 160 -0.74 -3.84 -19.86
CA ASP A 160 -0.46 -2.60 -19.12
C ASP A 160 0.90 -2.67 -18.42
N LEU A 161 1.41 -3.87 -18.13
CA LEU A 161 2.70 -4.05 -17.45
C LEU A 161 3.89 -3.79 -18.40
N GLU A 162 3.63 -3.68 -19.70
CA GLU A 162 4.60 -3.36 -20.74
C GLU A 162 4.76 -1.84 -20.90
N ASP A 163 5.95 -1.40 -21.29
CA ASP A 163 6.37 -0.05 -21.74
C ASP A 163 5.38 1.11 -21.52
N GLU A 164 5.56 1.87 -20.43
CA GLU A 164 4.83 3.10 -20.03
C GLU A 164 3.30 2.97 -19.85
N GLN A 165 2.67 1.88 -20.26
CA GLN A 165 1.21 1.71 -20.22
C GLN A 165 0.66 1.64 -18.79
N LEU A 166 1.44 1.15 -17.82
CA LEU A 166 1.02 1.08 -16.42
C LEU A 166 0.90 2.48 -15.84
N SER A 167 1.88 3.32 -16.15
CA SER A 167 1.87 4.72 -15.73
C SER A 167 0.64 5.44 -16.29
N GLN A 168 0.33 5.22 -17.56
CA GLN A 168 -0.86 5.78 -18.21
C GLN A 168 -2.15 5.22 -17.59
N ARG A 169 -2.22 3.92 -17.31
CA ARG A 169 -3.37 3.29 -16.66
C ARG A 169 -3.65 3.91 -15.30
N ILE A 170 -2.62 4.11 -14.48
CA ILE A 170 -2.73 4.70 -13.15
C ILE A 170 -3.05 6.20 -13.21
N ILE A 171 -2.38 6.97 -14.09
CA ILE A 171 -2.54 8.43 -14.21
C ILE A 171 -3.89 8.81 -14.84
N ASN A 172 -4.33 8.07 -15.85
CA ASN A 172 -5.59 8.36 -16.58
C ASN A 172 -6.82 7.86 -15.85
N SER A 173 -6.63 6.95 -14.89
CA SER A 173 -7.67 6.62 -13.93
C SER A 173 -8.10 7.91 -13.20
N PRO A 174 -9.38 8.11 -12.82
CA PRO A 174 -9.86 9.33 -12.17
C PRO A 174 -9.39 9.44 -10.71
N ILE A 175 -8.07 9.39 -10.51
CA ILE A 175 -7.33 9.43 -9.26
C ILE A 175 -6.51 10.70 -9.25
N LYS A 176 -7.20 11.83 -9.38
CA LYS A 176 -6.54 13.10 -9.06
C LYS A 176 -6.98 13.45 -7.66
N GLN A 177 -6.01 13.50 -6.75
CA GLN A 177 -6.23 14.20 -5.49
C GLN A 177 -6.84 15.55 -5.84
N LYS A 178 -7.92 15.91 -5.15
CA LYS A 178 -8.52 17.23 -5.32
C LYS A 178 -7.50 18.34 -5.04
N TYR A 179 -6.54 18.04 -4.15
CA TYR A 179 -5.44 18.91 -3.77
C TYR A 179 -4.15 18.10 -3.70
N PRO A 180 -3.28 18.10 -4.73
CA PRO A 180 -1.99 17.45 -4.65
C PRO A 180 -1.15 18.08 -3.53
N PHE A 181 -0.37 17.26 -2.84
CA PHE A 181 0.54 17.74 -1.81
C PHE A 181 1.90 18.12 -2.41
N GLN A 182 2.50 19.20 -1.91
CA GLN A 182 3.92 19.41 -2.10
C GLN A 182 4.71 18.40 -1.24
N GLU A 183 5.82 17.87 -1.76
CA GLU A 183 6.64 16.87 -1.05
C GLU A 183 7.20 17.39 0.29
N ASP A 184 7.43 18.70 0.41
CA ASP A 184 7.92 19.30 1.64
C ASP A 184 6.79 19.72 2.60
N SER A 185 5.54 19.58 2.17
CA SER A 185 4.37 19.93 2.97
C SER A 185 4.29 19.14 4.26
N LYS A 186 3.66 19.75 5.24
CA LYS A 186 3.46 19.16 6.56
C LYS A 186 2.51 17.96 6.49
N GLU A 187 1.52 18.02 5.60
CA GLU A 187 0.57 16.97 5.28
C GLU A 187 1.28 15.75 4.71
N TRP A 188 2.09 15.93 3.66
CA TRP A 188 2.83 14.83 3.06
C TRP A 188 3.76 14.15 4.05
N LYS A 189 4.56 14.93 4.78
CA LYS A 189 5.44 14.41 5.84
C LYS A 189 4.67 13.66 6.93
N THR A 190 3.45 14.11 7.25
CA THR A 190 2.59 13.41 8.22
C THR A 190 2.09 12.09 7.63
N ALA A 191 1.66 12.07 6.37
CA ALA A 191 1.20 10.87 5.69
C ALA A 191 2.28 9.78 5.65
N ILE A 192 3.48 10.15 5.22
CA ILE A 192 4.63 9.23 5.18
C ILE A 192 4.99 8.73 6.57
N ALA A 193 4.93 9.59 7.59
CA ALA A 193 5.17 9.17 8.97
C ALA A 193 4.16 8.10 9.44
N VAL A 194 2.88 8.24 9.09
CA VAL A 194 1.85 7.24 9.42
C VAL A 194 2.15 5.90 8.76
N ILE A 195 2.47 5.92 7.46
CA ILE A 195 2.69 4.70 6.66
C ILE A 195 3.98 4.01 7.09
N THR A 196 5.07 4.75 7.24
CA THR A 196 6.37 4.19 7.68
C THR A 196 6.37 3.74 9.14
N GLY A 197 5.30 4.01 9.91
CA GLY A 197 5.27 3.76 11.36
C GLY A 197 6.26 4.63 12.15
N SER A 198 6.92 5.59 11.50
CA SER A 198 7.74 6.57 12.17
C SER A 198 6.79 7.59 12.82
N GLN A 199 6.70 7.59 14.14
CA GLN A 199 5.99 8.62 14.90
C GLN A 199 6.24 10.00 14.26
N GLY A 200 5.20 10.61 13.70
CA GLY A 200 5.18 11.93 13.07
C GLY A 200 6.33 12.81 13.54
N ILE A 201 7.28 13.09 12.64
CA ILE A 201 8.30 14.12 12.85
C ILE A 201 7.58 15.47 12.81
N GLN A 202 6.92 15.78 13.90
CA GLN A 202 6.57 17.13 14.30
C GLN A 202 6.87 17.26 15.78
N SER A 203 8.09 17.69 16.04
CA SER A 203 8.30 18.55 17.20
C SER A 203 7.36 19.75 17.05
N LYS A 204 6.26 19.79 17.80
CA LYS A 204 5.93 21.08 18.41
C LYS A 204 7.22 21.47 19.13
N LYS A 205 7.92 22.52 18.68
CA LYS A 205 9.02 23.11 19.44
C LYS A 205 8.42 23.45 20.81
N ARG A 206 8.61 22.58 21.80
CA ARG A 206 8.39 22.96 23.19
C ARG A 206 9.35 24.12 23.43
N ARG A 207 8.85 25.17 24.07
CA ARG A 207 9.70 26.32 24.45
C ARG A 207 10.98 25.75 25.07
N PRO A 208 12.17 26.20 24.64
CA PRO A 208 13.42 25.64 25.12
C PRO A 208 13.41 25.66 26.64
N THR A 209 13.60 24.50 27.26
CA THR A 209 13.68 24.38 28.71
C THR A 209 14.91 25.16 29.15
N LYS A 210 14.71 26.24 29.93
CA LYS A 210 15.80 27.04 30.49
C LYS A 210 16.76 26.21 31.37
N ASN A 211 16.30 25.06 31.87
CA ASN A 211 17.09 24.17 32.72
C ASN A 211 17.45 22.85 32.02
N LYS A 212 18.76 22.69 31.74
CA LYS A 212 19.36 21.54 31.05
C LYS A 212 19.30 20.23 31.84
N ASN A 213 19.02 20.28 33.15
CA ASN A 213 18.91 19.11 34.03
C ASN A 213 17.46 18.69 34.33
N SER A 214 16.48 19.27 33.65
CA SER A 214 15.08 18.89 33.83
C SER A 214 14.75 17.54 33.20
N LYS A 215 13.78 16.82 33.78
CA LYS A 215 13.20 15.58 33.19
C LYS A 215 12.74 15.79 31.74
N ALA A 216 12.27 16.99 31.41
CA ALA A 216 11.89 17.38 30.05
C ALA A 216 13.09 17.50 29.09
N ALA A 217 14.23 18.04 29.53
CA ALA A 217 15.45 18.11 28.73
C ALA A 217 16.05 16.71 28.48
N PHE A 218 15.99 15.82 29.47
CA PHE A 218 16.37 14.42 29.32
C PHE A 218 15.49 13.70 28.29
N LEU A 219 14.16 13.85 28.38
CA LEU A 219 13.22 13.26 27.43
C LEU A 219 13.43 13.78 25.99
N GLU A 220 13.77 15.06 25.82
CA GLU A 220 14.09 15.61 24.49
C GLU A 220 15.38 15.02 23.91
N LYS A 221 16.42 14.87 24.74
CA LYS A 221 17.70 14.24 24.35
C LYS A 221 17.50 12.76 23.97
N SER A 222 16.73 12.02 24.76
CA SER A 222 16.39 10.62 24.47
C SER A 222 15.56 10.50 23.20
N ARG A 223 14.60 11.40 22.96
CA ARG A 223 13.79 11.43 21.74
C ARG A 223 14.62 11.75 20.48
N LYS A 224 15.59 12.68 20.57
CA LYS A 224 16.53 12.96 19.47
C LYS A 224 17.41 11.75 19.15
N LYS A 225 17.92 11.05 20.18
CA LYS A 225 18.64 9.79 20.00
C LYS A 225 17.76 8.69 19.38
N LEU A 226 16.53 8.55 19.85
CA LEU A 226 15.54 7.61 19.29
C LEU A 226 15.23 7.90 17.83
N ASN A 227 15.09 9.17 17.44
CA ASN A 227 14.86 9.56 16.04
C ASN A 227 16.04 9.24 15.12
N LEU A 228 17.27 9.39 15.61
CA LEU A 228 18.50 8.98 14.91
C LEU A 228 18.59 7.45 14.81
N LEU A 229 18.09 6.74 15.82
CA LEU A 229 18.06 5.28 15.85
C LEU A 229 16.95 4.71 14.96
N THR A 230 15.74 5.29 14.90
CA THR A 230 14.62 4.74 14.11
C THR A 230 14.88 4.75 12.62
N PHE A 231 15.58 5.75 12.06
CA PHE A 231 15.89 5.77 10.62
C PHE A 231 16.80 4.60 10.20
N ASN A 232 17.81 4.28 11.02
CA ASN A 232 18.68 3.12 10.79
C ASN A 232 18.05 1.79 11.24
N ASN A 233 17.19 1.83 12.26
CA ASN A 233 16.56 0.65 12.84
C ASN A 233 15.33 0.16 12.08
N ILE A 234 14.68 0.95 11.21
CA ILE A 234 13.57 0.42 10.40
C ILE A 234 14.07 -0.71 9.50
N LYS A 235 15.23 -0.53 8.84
CA LYS A 235 15.85 -1.59 8.04
C LYS A 235 16.25 -2.81 8.88
N LEU A 236 16.72 -2.58 10.11
CA LEU A 236 17.16 -3.64 11.03
C LEU A 236 15.98 -4.38 11.69
N LEU A 237 14.91 -3.68 12.06
CA LEU A 237 13.68 -4.24 12.62
C LEU A 237 12.93 -5.06 11.59
N PHE A 238 12.88 -4.61 10.33
CA PHE A 238 12.36 -5.42 9.23
C PHE A 238 13.19 -6.71 9.05
N LYS A 239 14.52 -6.61 9.10
CA LYS A 239 15.40 -7.79 9.00
C LYS A 239 15.23 -8.77 10.18
N LEU A 240 15.15 -8.27 11.42
CA LEU A 240 14.96 -9.12 12.60
C LEU A 240 13.57 -9.79 12.65
N LEU A 241 12.52 -9.12 12.17
CA LEU A 241 11.19 -9.73 12.02
C LEU A 241 11.16 -10.83 10.95
N LEU A 242 12.01 -10.71 9.92
CA LEU A 242 12.17 -11.73 8.88
C LEU A 242 12.93 -12.95 9.42
N ASP A 243 14.06 -12.72 10.11
CA ASP A 243 14.87 -13.79 10.70
C ASP A 243 14.05 -14.63 11.71
N LEU A 244 13.13 -13.98 12.45
CA LEU A 244 12.20 -14.67 13.37
C LEU A 244 11.15 -15.53 12.63
N LYS A 245 10.63 -15.08 11.49
CA LYS A 245 9.65 -15.86 10.69
C LYS A 245 10.30 -17.08 10.01
N GLU A 246 11.55 -16.96 9.55
CA GLU A 246 12.28 -18.11 9.00
C GLU A 246 12.55 -19.17 10.08
N LEU A 247 12.88 -18.74 11.31
CA LEU A 247 13.06 -19.65 12.44
C LEU A 247 11.76 -20.34 12.86
N GLU A 248 10.63 -19.64 12.86
CA GLU A 248 9.32 -20.24 13.16
C GLU A 248 8.91 -21.27 12.08
N GLY A 249 9.15 -20.98 10.81
CA GLY A 249 8.86 -21.92 9.70
C GLY A 249 9.74 -23.18 9.71
N LEU A 250 10.99 -23.09 10.16
CA LEU A 250 11.88 -24.25 10.34
C LEU A 250 11.44 -25.13 11.52
N LEU A 251 10.94 -24.54 12.60
CA LEU A 251 10.45 -25.27 13.78
C LEU A 251 9.12 -26.00 13.55
N GLU A 252 8.33 -25.58 12.56
CA GLU A 252 7.10 -26.27 12.16
C GLU A 252 7.36 -27.46 11.21
N GLN A 253 8.50 -27.53 10.53
CA GLN A 253 8.89 -28.65 9.67
C GLN A 253 9.55 -29.82 10.43
N GLU A 254 9.93 -29.62 11.69
CA GLU A 254 10.50 -30.65 12.57
C GLU A 254 9.46 -31.35 13.47
N LYS A 255 8.16 -31.16 13.21
CA LYS A 255 7.05 -31.86 13.89
C LYS A 255 6.27 -32.77 12.95
#